data_AF-A0AAD8PS96-F1
#
_entry.id   AF-A0AAD8PS96-F1
#
_cell.length_a   1.000
_cell.length_b   1.000
_cell.length_c   1.000
_cell.angle_alpha   90.00
_cell.angle_beta   90.00
_cell.angle_gamma   90.00
#
_symmetry.space_group_name_H-M   'P 1'
#
loop_
_entity.id
_entity.type
_entity.pdbx_description
1 polymer ?
#
loop_
_entity_poly.entity_id
_entity_poly.type
_entity_poly.pdbx_seq_one_letter_code
_entity_poly.pdbx_strand_id
1 'polypeptide(L)'
;LGAFAAILSALVIRHLTAQYIMAIGSLASAAALALVCTIPEQQIYWAQLFPTLILGALGPDFLFTASQIIASNNVKRSQQGIAGSFVGTLLSYGLSIGLGFAGTVKVYTNSNGKILVQDYRNALYLGIGMASCAALMTLAFVRIPKDRREGWV
;
A
#
# COMPACT_ATOMS: atom_id res chain seq x y z
N LEU A 1 8.88 -13.15 -10.05
CA LEU A 1 8.46 -12.68 -8.71
C LEU A 1 7.00 -12.23 -8.67
N GLY A 2 6.61 -11.28 -9.53
CA GLY A 2 5.21 -10.81 -9.63
C GLY A 2 4.19 -11.94 -9.83
N ALA A 3 4.51 -12.96 -10.62
CA ALA A 3 3.63 -14.12 -10.78
C ALA A 3 3.42 -14.94 -9.49
N PHE A 4 4.47 -15.15 -8.67
CA PHE A 4 4.36 -15.90 -7.41
C PHE A 4 3.66 -15.08 -6.33
N ALA A 5 3.96 -13.78 -6.27
CA ALA A 5 3.29 -12.79 -5.43
C ALA A 5 1.79 -12.68 -5.79
N ALA A 6 1.45 -12.67 -7.08
CA ALA A 6 0.08 -12.67 -7.57
C ALA A 6 -0.66 -13.98 -7.27
N ILE A 7 0.01 -15.14 -7.34
CA ILE A 7 -0.57 -16.44 -6.96
C ILE A 7 -0.83 -16.49 -5.45
N LEU A 8 0.12 -16.04 -4.62
CA LEU A 8 -0.06 -15.97 -3.17
C LEU A 8 -1.16 -14.99 -2.79
N SER A 9 -1.19 -13.83 -3.45
CA SER A 9 -2.25 -12.82 -3.33
C SER A 9 -3.62 -13.40 -3.69
N ALA A 10 -3.74 -14.09 -4.83
CA ALA A 10 -4.97 -14.74 -5.27
C ALA A 10 -5.45 -15.85 -4.32
N LEU A 11 -4.52 -16.60 -3.70
CA LEU A 11 -4.85 -17.62 -2.70
C LEU A 11 -5.34 -16.99 -1.38
N VAL A 12 -4.72 -15.90 -0.94
CA VAL A 12 -5.09 -15.17 0.28
C VAL A 12 -6.44 -14.46 0.11
N ILE A 13 -6.72 -13.91 -1.07
CA ILE A 13 -8.00 -13.26 -1.40
C ILE A 13 -9.19 -14.25 -1.32
N ARG A 14 -8.97 -15.55 -1.59
CA ARG A 14 -10.02 -16.58 -1.49
C ARG A 14 -10.47 -16.90 -0.06
N HIS A 15 -9.71 -16.50 0.96
CA HIS A 15 -10.02 -16.83 2.36
C HIS A 15 -10.20 -15.63 3.28
N LEU A 16 -9.68 -14.45 2.89
CA LEU A 16 -9.74 -13.23 3.70
C LEU A 16 -10.71 -12.20 3.14
N THR A 17 -11.46 -11.56 4.04
CA THR A 17 -12.35 -10.44 3.71
C THR A 17 -11.54 -9.25 3.16
N ALA A 18 -12.13 -8.43 2.27
CA ALA A 18 -11.49 -7.23 1.70
C ALA A 18 -10.83 -6.33 2.76
N GLN A 19 -11.42 -6.23 3.96
CA GLN A 19 -10.85 -5.57 5.13
C GLN A 19 -9.43 -6.05 5.47
N TYR A 20 -9.24 -7.37 5.60
CA TYR A 20 -7.95 -7.95 5.99
C TYR A 20 -6.92 -7.82 4.86
N ILE A 21 -7.35 -7.89 3.61
CA ILE A 21 -6.48 -7.69 2.44
C ILE A 21 -5.94 -6.26 2.43
N MET A 22 -6.79 -5.25 2.69
CA MET A 22 -6.35 -3.85 2.83
C MET A 22 -5.37 -3.67 3.99
N ALA A 23 -5.66 -4.25 5.16
CA ALA A 23 -4.80 -4.12 6.34
C ALA A 23 -3.41 -4.75 6.10
N ILE A 24 -3.37 -5.94 5.49
CA ILE A 24 -2.12 -6.63 5.12
C ILE A 24 -1.36 -5.80 4.07
N GLY A 25 -2.04 -5.24 3.07
CA GLY A 25 -1.42 -4.39 2.05
C GLY A 25 -0.79 -3.13 2.64
N SER A 26 -1.48 -2.45 3.56
CA SER A 26 -0.96 -1.28 4.28
C SER A 26 0.24 -1.63 5.16
N LEU A 27 0.17 -2.73 5.92
CA LEU A 27 1.27 -3.19 6.77
C LEU A 27 2.48 -3.66 5.94
N ALA A 28 2.26 -4.35 4.82
CA ALA A 28 3.32 -4.75 3.89
C ALA A 28 4.02 -3.53 3.29
N SER A 29 3.27 -2.50 2.93
CA SER A 29 3.82 -1.23 2.43
C SER A 29 4.63 -0.50 3.51
N ALA A 30 4.14 -0.46 4.76
CA ALA A 30 4.87 0.11 5.89
C ALA A 30 6.16 -0.67 6.17
N ALA A 31 6.12 -2.01 6.13
CA ALA A 31 7.29 -2.86 6.29
C ALA A 31 8.31 -2.68 5.16
N ALA A 32 7.86 -2.54 3.91
CA ALA A 32 8.73 -2.23 2.78
C ALA A 32 9.46 -0.89 3.01
N LEU A 33 8.74 0.16 3.40
CA LEU A 33 9.34 1.47 3.68
C LEU A 33 10.31 1.44 4.87
N ALA A 34 10.00 0.68 5.92
CA ALA A 34 10.89 0.47 7.05
C ALA A 34 12.18 -0.28 6.66
N LEU A 35 12.06 -1.30 5.81
CA LEU A 35 13.22 -2.01 5.28
C LEU A 35 14.09 -1.10 4.42
N VAL A 36 13.50 -0.27 3.53
CA VAL A 36 14.25 0.72 2.74
C VAL A 36 14.98 1.72 3.64
N CYS A 37 14.33 2.20 4.70
CA CYS A 37 14.93 3.17 5.62
C CYS A 37 16.14 2.57 6.40
N THR A 38 16.11 1.26 6.66
CA THR A 38 17.13 0.52 7.41
C THR A 38 18.24 -0.07 6.55
N ILE A 39 18.36 0.32 5.27
CA ILE A 39 19.43 -0.17 4.38
C ILE A 39 20.79 0.48 4.73
N PRO A 40 21.80 -0.27 5.26
CA PRO A 40 23.18 0.20 5.30
C PRO A 40 23.87 0.13 3.94
N GLU A 41 24.91 0.94 3.74
CA GLU A 41 25.68 1.03 2.47
C GLU A 41 26.39 -0.29 2.08
N GLN A 42 26.67 -1.17 3.05
CA GLN A 42 27.18 -2.52 2.82
C GLN A 42 26.08 -3.53 3.13
N GLN A 43 25.40 -4.07 2.11
CA GLN A 43 24.24 -4.92 2.34
C GLN A 43 24.20 -6.19 1.48
N ILE A 44 23.60 -7.23 2.07
CA ILE A 44 23.36 -8.54 1.47
C ILE A 44 22.06 -8.46 0.66
N TYR A 45 22.16 -8.53 -0.67
CA TYR A 45 21.05 -8.46 -1.64
C TYR A 45 19.81 -9.28 -1.23
N TRP A 46 20.02 -10.49 -0.71
CA TRP A 46 18.96 -11.45 -0.38
C TRP A 46 18.21 -11.18 0.92
N ALA A 47 18.84 -10.54 1.90
CA ALA A 47 18.23 -10.39 3.24
C ALA A 47 17.35 -9.13 3.35
N GLN A 48 17.65 -8.07 2.60
CA GLN A 48 16.94 -6.79 2.74
C GLN A 48 16.39 -6.25 1.42
N LEU A 49 17.16 -6.29 0.31
CA LEU A 49 16.65 -5.78 -0.98
C LEU A 49 15.55 -6.68 -1.55
N PHE A 50 15.75 -8.00 -1.50
CA PHE A 50 14.79 -8.96 -2.04
C PHE A 50 13.41 -8.93 -1.33
N PRO A 51 13.32 -8.97 0.02
CA PRO A 51 12.03 -8.81 0.71
C PRO A 51 11.39 -7.45 0.47
N THR A 52 12.19 -6.38 0.40
CA THR A 52 11.71 -5.03 0.10
C THR A 52 11.02 -4.96 -1.25
N LEU A 53 11.61 -5.58 -2.29
CA LEU A 53 11.02 -5.62 -3.63
C LEU A 53 9.72 -6.42 -3.66
N ILE A 54 9.64 -7.52 -2.92
CA ILE A 54 8.41 -8.32 -2.80
C ILE A 54 7.31 -7.50 -2.12
N LEU A 55 7.60 -6.91 -0.96
CA LEU A 55 6.63 -6.15 -0.18
C LEU A 55 6.21 -4.85 -0.89
N GLY A 56 7.16 -4.20 -1.58
CA GLY A 56 6.91 -2.99 -2.37
C GLY A 56 6.01 -3.24 -3.57
N ALA A 57 5.99 -4.45 -4.14
CA ALA A 57 5.03 -4.83 -5.17
C ALA A 57 3.68 -5.28 -4.58
N LEU A 58 3.70 -6.14 -3.56
CA LEU A 58 2.49 -6.72 -2.98
C LEU A 58 1.59 -5.69 -2.29
N GLY A 59 2.16 -4.75 -1.55
CA GLY A 59 1.40 -3.79 -0.74
C GLY A 59 0.41 -2.97 -1.56
N PRO A 60 0.87 -2.21 -2.58
CA PRO A 60 0.02 -1.43 -3.47
C PRO A 60 -1.00 -2.28 -4.24
N ASP A 61 -0.60 -3.46 -4.74
CA ASP A 61 -1.48 -4.36 -5.49
C ASP A 61 -2.66 -4.86 -4.65
N PHE A 62 -2.40 -5.21 -3.38
CA PHE A 62 -3.45 -5.59 -2.43
C PHE A 62 -4.40 -4.44 -2.12
N LEU A 63 -3.87 -3.24 -1.90
CA LEU A 63 -4.67 -2.05 -1.65
C LEU A 63 -5.55 -1.70 -2.84
N PHE A 64 -5.00 -1.77 -4.06
CA PHE A 64 -5.72 -1.54 -5.30
C PHE A 64 -6.87 -2.54 -5.46
N THR A 65 -6.55 -3.83 -5.37
CA THR A 65 -7.50 -4.92 -5.57
C THR A 65 -8.63 -4.87 -4.53
N ALA A 66 -8.31 -4.66 -3.26
CA ALA A 66 -9.32 -4.60 -2.21
C ALA A 66 -10.20 -3.35 -2.31
N SER A 67 -9.63 -2.19 -2.66
CA SER A 67 -10.41 -0.97 -2.91
C SER A 67 -11.38 -1.16 -4.07
N GLN A 68 -10.94 -1.84 -5.14
CA GLN A 68 -11.77 -2.17 -6.28
C GLN A 68 -12.91 -3.13 -5.90
N ILE A 69 -12.63 -4.16 -5.10
CA ILE A 69 -13.66 -5.10 -4.61
C ILE A 69 -14.69 -4.36 -3.74
N ILE A 70 -14.24 -3.54 -2.79
CA ILE A 70 -15.14 -2.79 -1.92
C ILE A 70 -16.00 -1.82 -2.74
N ALA A 71 -15.40 -1.04 -3.63
CA ALA A 71 -16.14 -0.09 -4.45
C ALA A 71 -17.14 -0.79 -5.38
N SER A 72 -16.74 -1.90 -6.02
CA SER A 72 -17.59 -2.63 -6.96
C SER A 72 -18.75 -3.40 -6.29
N ASN A 73 -18.58 -3.86 -5.05
CA ASN A 73 -19.64 -4.51 -4.27
C ASN A 73 -20.69 -3.53 -3.73
N ASN A 74 -20.36 -2.23 -3.63
CA ASN A 74 -21.28 -1.20 -3.16
C ASN A 74 -22.11 -0.55 -4.29
N VAL A 75 -21.90 -0.94 -5.55
CA VAL A 75 -22.60 -0.38 -6.70
C VAL A 75 -23.25 -1.45 -7.57
N LYS A 76 -24.21 -1.06 -8.40
CA LYS A 76 -24.82 -1.97 -9.40
C LYS A 76 -23.82 -2.31 -10.50
N ARG A 77 -23.99 -3.46 -11.16
CA ARG A 77 -23.11 -3.94 -12.24
C ARG A 77 -22.85 -2.89 -13.33
N SER A 78 -23.88 -2.15 -13.74
CA SER A 78 -23.76 -1.08 -14.75
C SER A 78 -22.89 0.11 -14.30
N GLN A 79 -22.66 0.27 -13.00
CA GLN A 79 -21.89 1.36 -12.40
C GLN A 79 -20.49 0.95 -11.94
N GLN A 80 -20.10 -0.33 -12.10
CA GLN A 80 -18.78 -0.82 -11.67
C GLN A 80 -17.63 -0.14 -12.41
N GLY A 81 -17.82 0.23 -13.69
CA GLY A 81 -16.84 1.01 -14.44
C GLY A 81 -16.62 2.41 -13.86
N ILE A 82 -17.70 3.07 -13.40
CA ILE A 82 -17.64 4.37 -12.74
C ILE A 82 -16.94 4.24 -11.38
N ALA A 83 -17.28 3.22 -10.60
CA ALA A 83 -16.63 2.94 -9.32
C ALA A 83 -15.13 2.67 -9.48
N GLY A 84 -14.72 1.92 -10.51
CA GLY A 84 -13.31 1.68 -10.81
C GLY A 84 -12.56 2.94 -11.22
N SER A 85 -13.14 3.77 -12.08
CA SER A 85 -12.56 5.06 -12.45
C SER A 85 -12.41 5.99 -11.24
N PHE A 86 -13.39 5.98 -10.32
CA PHE A 86 -13.31 6.72 -9.08
C PHE A 86 -12.15 6.26 -8.18
N VAL A 87 -11.97 4.95 -8.00
CA VAL A 87 -10.83 4.38 -7.27
C VAL A 87 -9.50 4.79 -7.93
N GLY A 88 -9.39 4.67 -9.26
CA GLY A 88 -8.20 5.08 -10.01
C GLY A 88 -7.87 6.57 -9.86
N THR A 89 -8.90 7.42 -9.83
CA THR A 89 -8.76 8.86 -9.59
C THR A 89 -8.23 9.12 -8.19
N LEU A 90 -8.85 8.54 -7.15
CA LEU A 90 -8.40 8.67 -5.77
C LEU A 90 -6.95 8.24 -5.58
N LEU A 91 -6.53 7.16 -6.23
CA LEU A 91 -5.14 6.70 -6.18
C LEU A 91 -4.18 7.69 -6.82
N SER A 92 -4.55 8.24 -7.99
CA SER A 92 -3.73 9.23 -8.69
C SER A 92 -3.55 10.51 -7.86
N TYR A 93 -4.63 10.98 -7.22
CA TYR A 93 -4.58 12.09 -6.28
C TYR A 93 -3.75 11.76 -5.04
N GLY A 94 -3.93 10.57 -4.46
CA GLY A 94 -3.18 10.11 -3.29
C GLY A 94 -1.67 10.06 -3.53
N LEU A 95 -1.25 9.54 -4.68
CA LEU A 95 0.16 9.53 -5.10
C LEU A 95 0.73 10.94 -5.24
N SER A 96 -0.01 11.85 -5.90
CA SER A 96 0.40 13.24 -6.07
C SER A 96 0.58 13.95 -4.72
N ILE A 97 -0.40 13.81 -3.82
CA ILE A 97 -0.37 14.41 -2.48
C ILE A 97 0.77 13.81 -1.64
N GLY A 98 0.94 12.49 -1.66
CA GLY A 98 2.01 11.80 -0.94
C GLY A 98 3.40 12.24 -1.39
N LEU A 99 3.62 12.34 -2.71
CA LEU A 99 4.86 12.87 -3.27
C LEU A 99 5.06 14.35 -2.92
N GLY A 100 4.00 15.16 -2.91
CA GLY A 100 4.02 16.54 -2.47
C GLY A 100 4.51 16.68 -1.03
N PHE A 101 3.95 15.91 -0.09
CA PHE A 101 4.41 15.92 1.30
C PHE A 101 5.84 15.42 1.45
N ALA A 102 6.22 14.35 0.73
CA ALA A 102 7.59 13.85 0.73
C ALA A 102 8.59 14.92 0.23
N GLY A 103 8.23 15.67 -0.80
CA GLY A 103 9.01 16.81 -1.29
C GLY A 103 9.15 17.92 -0.25
N THR A 104 8.04 18.31 0.40
CA THR A 104 8.05 19.30 1.48
C THR A 104 8.96 18.87 2.63
N VAL A 105 8.86 17.63 3.11
CA VAL A 105 9.73 17.13 4.19
C VAL A 105 11.21 17.19 3.79
N LYS A 106 11.55 16.83 2.55
CA LYS A 106 12.93 16.95 2.05
C LYS A 106 13.42 18.40 2.04
N VAL A 107 12.60 19.35 1.62
CA VAL A 107 12.97 20.78 1.58
C VAL A 107 13.16 21.34 2.99
N TYR A 108 12.24 21.05 3.90
CA TYR A 108 12.29 21.58 5.28
C TYR A 108 13.33 20.90 6.17
N THR A 109 13.68 19.65 5.89
CA THR A 109 14.71 18.92 6.65
C THR A 109 16.10 19.02 6.01
N ASN A 110 16.21 19.74 4.87
CA ASN A 110 17.45 19.90 4.13
C ASN A 110 18.53 20.56 5.00
N SER A 111 19.51 19.78 5.43
CA SER A 111 20.63 20.27 6.24
C SER A 111 21.72 20.90 5.36
N ASN A 112 21.37 21.96 4.61
CA ASN A 112 22.25 22.66 3.66
C ASN A 112 22.96 21.72 2.65
N GLY A 113 22.31 20.63 2.24
CA GLY A 113 22.84 19.66 1.27
C GLY A 113 24.01 18.79 1.75
N LYS A 114 24.37 18.82 3.05
CA LYS A 114 25.55 18.10 3.55
C LYS A 114 25.35 16.58 3.69
N ILE A 115 24.12 16.09 3.86
CA ILE A 115 23.83 14.65 4.06
C ILE A 115 22.57 14.25 3.29
N LEU A 116 22.72 13.95 1.99
CA LEU A 116 21.60 13.60 1.11
C LEU A 116 20.80 12.38 1.61
N VAL A 117 21.48 11.39 2.20
CA VAL A 117 20.86 10.14 2.70
C VAL A 117 19.86 10.41 3.83
N GLN A 118 20.11 11.41 4.66
CA GLN A 118 19.25 11.73 5.80
C GLN A 118 17.93 12.36 5.35
N ASP A 119 17.95 13.22 4.33
CA ASP A 119 16.75 13.82 3.75
C ASP A 119 15.81 12.76 3.16
N TYR A 120 16.36 11.73 2.48
CA TYR A 120 15.58 10.59 1.99
C TYR A 120 14.99 9.76 3.14
N ARG A 121 15.75 9.50 4.20
CA ARG A 121 15.25 8.78 5.38
C ARG A 121 14.09 9.50 6.06
N ASN A 122 14.17 10.82 6.19
CA ASN A 122 13.10 11.62 6.81
C ASN A 122 11.80 11.55 6.00
N ALA A 123 11.89 11.60 4.67
CA ALA A 123 10.73 11.40 3.80
C ALA A 123 10.17 9.97 3.89
N LEU A 124 11.04 8.96 4.04
CA LEU A 124 10.62 7.57 4.22
C LEU A 124 9.89 7.36 5.57
N TYR A 125 10.35 8.01 6.65
CA TYR A 125 9.66 7.98 7.95
C TYR A 125 8.25 8.56 7.87
N LEU A 126 8.06 9.65 7.12
CA LEU A 126 6.72 10.16 6.85
C LEU A 126 5.85 9.10 6.16
N GLY A 127 6.39 8.43 5.13
CA GLY A 127 5.69 7.35 4.42
C GLY A 127 5.30 6.19 5.34
N ILE A 128 6.19 5.77 6.25
CA ILE A 128 5.89 4.74 7.26
C ILE A 128 4.74 5.19 8.17
N GLY A 129 4.76 6.46 8.62
CA GLY A 129 3.70 7.03 9.44
C GLY A 129 2.35 7.05 8.72
N MET A 130 2.32 7.49 7.45
CA MET A 130 1.11 7.50 6.62
C MET A 130 0.57 6.08 6.39
N ALA A 131 1.43 5.12 6.06
CA ALA A 131 1.03 3.73 5.85
C ALA A 131 0.51 3.06 7.13
N SER A 132 1.13 3.36 8.27
CA SER A 132 0.68 2.86 9.58
C SER A 132 -0.67 3.48 9.98
N CYS A 133 -0.85 4.77 9.75
CA CYS A 133 -2.14 5.45 9.96
C CYS A 133 -3.23 4.85 9.05
N ALA A 134 -2.93 4.59 7.78
CA ALA A 134 -3.84 3.92 6.86
C ALA A 134 -4.23 2.51 7.33
N ALA A 135 -3.28 1.74 7.87
CA ALA A 135 -3.55 0.43 8.46
C ALA A 135 -4.49 0.55 9.67
N LEU A 136 -4.24 1.49 10.58
CA LEU A 136 -5.09 1.75 11.74
C LEU A 136 -6.51 2.18 11.33
N MET A 137 -6.63 3.10 10.37
CA MET A 137 -7.92 3.54 9.83
C MET A 137 -8.67 2.39 9.19
N THR A 138 -7.99 1.52 8.45
CA THR A 138 -8.60 0.34 7.83
C THR A 138 -9.15 -0.61 8.89
N LEU A 139 -8.37 -0.90 9.94
CA LEU A 139 -8.80 -1.77 11.03
C LEU A 139 -9.96 -1.16 11.84
N ALA A 140 -9.97 0.16 12.03
CA ALA A 140 -11.00 0.87 12.79
C ALA A 140 -12.32 1.03 12.02
N PHE A 141 -12.27 1.48 10.76
CA PHE A 141 -13.44 1.90 9.98
C PHE A 141 -13.93 0.86 8.98
N VAL A 142 -13.06 0.04 8.40
CA VAL A 142 -13.44 -0.92 7.36
C VAL A 142 -13.96 -2.20 8.00
N ARG A 143 -14.96 -2.13 8.87
CA ARG A 143 -15.65 -3.33 9.39
C ARG A 143 -16.67 -3.82 8.37
N ILE A 144 -16.21 -4.52 7.35
CA ILE A 144 -17.08 -5.15 6.36
C ILE A 144 -17.30 -6.61 6.81
N PRO A 145 -18.53 -7.01 7.18
CA PRO A 145 -18.85 -8.41 7.47
C PRO A 145 -18.47 -9.28 6.26
N LYS A 146 -17.92 -10.46 6.52
CA LYS A 146 -17.53 -11.42 5.48
C LYS A 146 -18.69 -11.63 4.51
N ASP A 147 -18.57 -11.16 3.28
CA ASP A 147 -19.65 -11.28 2.30
C ASP A 147 -19.80 -12.77 1.94
N ARG A 148 -20.82 -13.39 2.51
CA ARG A 148 -21.18 -14.80 2.33
C ARG A 148 -22.10 -14.93 1.11
N ARG A 149 -21.80 -14.22 0.02
CA ARG A 149 -22.43 -14.48 -1.28
C ARG A 149 -21.72 -15.64 -1.96
N GLU A 150 -21.95 -16.82 -1.40
CA GLU A 150 -21.98 -18.06 -2.18
C GLU A 150 -23.22 -17.98 -3.07
N GLY A 151 -23.05 -17.67 -4.35
CA GLY A 151 -24.18 -17.66 -5.27
C GLY A 151 -23.95 -16.83 -6.50
N TRP A 152 -23.47 -17.49 -7.54
CA TRP A 152 -23.64 -17.07 -8.92
C TRP A 152 -25.11 -17.16 -9.28
N VAL A 153 -25.76 -16.01 -9.48
CA VAL A 153 -26.87 -15.83 -10.43
C VAL A 153 -26.99 -14.35 -10.78
#